data_AF-G2EBT6-F1
#
_entry.id   AF-G2EBT6-F1
#
_cell.length_a   1.000
_cell.length_b   1.000
_cell.length_c   1.000
_cell.angle_alpha   90.00
_cell.angle_beta   90.00
_cell.angle_gamma   90.00
#
_symmetry.space_group_name_H-M   'P 1'
#
loop_
_entity.id
_entity.type
_entity.pdbx_description
1 polymer ?
#
loop_
_entity_poly.entity_id
_entity_poly.type
_entity_poly.pdbx_seq_one_letter_code
_entity_poly.pdbx_strand_id
1 'polypeptide(L)'
;MTQEIIIATGAIFGMLSVIFGAFGAHALKKTLSNDQLQSFEVGVKYQMYHAILLVVLGFNFESITSAIYWCFTIGIILFSFSIYGLVLSDAKGKKMRFLGPVTPIGGLLLVIGWLLLLVNVI
;
A
#
# COMPACT_ATOMS: atom_id res chain seq x y z
N MET A 1 -19.28 5.00 5.15
CA MET A 1 -18.06 5.52 5.83
C MET A 1 -18.21 7.01 5.99
N THR A 2 -17.59 7.57 7.01
CA THR A 2 -17.52 9.02 7.19
C THR A 2 -16.18 9.56 6.67
N GLN A 3 -16.09 10.87 6.48
CA GLN A 3 -14.86 11.56 6.05
C GLN A 3 -13.68 11.25 6.97
N GLU A 4 -13.92 11.30 8.28
CA GLU A 4 -12.91 11.11 9.32
C GLU A 4 -12.29 9.71 9.25
N ILE A 5 -13.09 8.68 8.94
CA ILE A 5 -12.59 7.31 8.78
C ILE A 5 -11.62 7.22 7.59
N ILE A 6 -11.97 7.84 6.46
CA ILE A 6 -11.14 7.80 5.25
C ILE A 6 -9.82 8.52 5.49
N ILE A 7 -9.87 9.71 6.10
CA ILE A 7 -8.68 10.49 6.47
C ILE A 7 -7.82 9.71 7.46
N ALA A 8 -8.42 9.12 8.51
CA ALA A 8 -7.71 8.33 9.50
C ALA A 8 -7.02 7.12 8.88
N THR A 9 -7.69 6.37 7.99
CA THR A 9 -7.10 5.24 7.27
C THR A 9 -5.91 5.69 6.42
N GLY A 10 -6.06 6.77 5.65
CA GLY A 10 -4.97 7.35 4.87
C GLY A 10 -3.79 7.79 5.75
N ALA A 11 -4.05 8.47 6.87
CA ALA A 11 -3.03 8.91 7.81
C ALA A 11 -2.28 7.72 8.46
N ILE A 12 -2.99 6.66 8.84
CA ILE A 12 -2.39 5.43 9.39
C ILE A 12 -1.47 4.77 8.34
N PHE A 13 -1.93 4.62 7.10
CA PHE A 13 -1.08 4.05 6.05
C PHE A 13 0.11 4.95 5.72
N GLY A 14 -0.05 6.27 5.74
CA GLY A 14 1.03 7.23 5.55
C GLY A 14 2.08 7.11 6.64
N MET A 15 1.65 7.12 7.91
CA MET A 15 2.52 6.93 9.07
C MET A 15 3.30 5.61 8.97
N LEU A 16 2.63 4.50 8.68
CA LEU A 16 3.27 3.20 8.52
C LEU A 16 4.27 3.18 7.35
N SER A 17 3.97 3.89 6.26
CA SER A 17 4.87 3.98 5.11
C SER A 17 6.14 4.76 5.47
N VAL A 18 6.03 5.86 6.23
CA VAL A 18 7.21 6.58 6.75
C VAL A 18 8.06 5.66 7.64
N ILE A 19 7.41 4.94 8.57
CA ILE A 19 8.10 4.00 9.47
C ILE A 19 8.85 2.95 8.66
N PHE A 20 8.17 2.27 7.74
CA PHE A 20 8.78 1.23 6.91
C PHE A 20 9.86 1.78 6.00
N GLY A 21 9.65 2.94 5.37
CA GLY A 21 10.67 3.62 4.57
C GLY A 21 11.94 3.93 5.36
N ALA A 22 11.81 4.41 6.60
CA ALA A 22 12.95 4.66 7.48
C ALA A 22 13.69 3.36 7.84
N PHE A 23 12.96 2.27 8.15
CA PHE A 23 13.54 0.95 8.35
C PHE A 23 14.27 0.44 7.11
N GLY A 24 13.68 0.59 5.93
CA GLY A 24 14.30 0.26 4.64
C GLY A 24 15.66 0.92 4.47
N ALA A 25 15.70 2.25 4.59
CA ALA A 25 16.89 3.06 4.34
C ALA A 25 18.02 2.86 5.36
N HIS A 26 17.70 2.64 6.64
CA HIS A 26 18.70 2.66 7.72
C HIS A 26 18.98 1.28 8.31
N ALA A 27 17.94 0.48 8.58
CA ALA A 27 18.08 -0.80 9.29
C ALA A 27 18.23 -1.98 8.33
N LEU A 28 17.44 -2.00 7.25
CA LEU A 28 17.33 -3.14 6.35
C LEU A 28 18.36 -3.12 5.21
N LYS A 29 18.96 -1.97 4.91
CA LYS A 29 19.98 -1.83 3.86
C LYS A 29 21.21 -2.74 4.05
N LYS A 30 21.54 -3.11 5.29
CA LYS A 30 22.67 -4.01 5.60
C LYS A 30 22.29 -5.49 5.58
N THR A 31 20.99 -5.81 5.64
CA THR A 31 20.49 -7.18 5.76
C THR A 31 19.85 -7.70 4.49
N LEU A 32 19.27 -6.81 3.68
CA LEU A 32 18.63 -7.16 2.41
C LEU A 32 19.61 -7.06 1.26
N SER A 33 19.45 -7.92 0.25
CA SER A 33 20.09 -7.71 -1.05
C SER A 33 19.55 -6.45 -1.74
N ASN A 34 20.24 -5.95 -2.75
CA ASN A 34 19.78 -4.78 -3.53
C ASN A 34 18.38 -5.00 -4.12
N ASP A 35 18.09 -6.18 -4.68
CA ASP A 35 16.79 -6.51 -5.27
C ASP A 35 15.68 -6.59 -4.20
N GLN A 36 16.01 -7.13 -3.03
CA GLN A 36 15.09 -7.20 -1.89
C GLN A 36 14.78 -5.80 -1.36
N LEU A 37 15.80 -4.95 -1.23
CA LEU A 37 15.64 -3.57 -0.79
C LEU A 37 14.80 -2.77 -1.79
N GLN A 38 15.08 -2.91 -3.09
CA GLN A 38 14.30 -2.26 -4.15
C GLN A 38 12.84 -2.71 -4.11
N SER A 39 12.59 -4.01 -3.95
CA SER A 39 11.23 -4.54 -3.84
C SER A 39 10.52 -3.97 -2.61
N PHE A 40 11.20 -3.92 -1.46
CA PHE A 40 10.67 -3.32 -0.24
C PHE A 40 10.30 -1.84 -0.44
N GLU A 41 11.18 -1.07 -1.09
CA GLU A 41 10.91 0.34 -1.42
C GLU A 41 9.72 0.53 -2.38
N VAL A 42 9.50 -0.41 -3.31
CA VAL A 42 8.29 -0.40 -4.16
C VAL A 42 7.03 -0.52 -3.30
N GLY A 43 7.02 -1.45 -2.33
CA GLY A 43 5.91 -1.56 -1.37
C GLY A 43 5.67 -0.26 -0.61
N VAL A 44 6.74 0.37 -0.09
CA VAL A 44 6.67 1.65 0.64
C VAL A 44 6.09 2.77 -0.21
N LYS A 45 6.56 2.90 -1.46
CA LYS A 45 6.09 3.93 -2.40
C LYS A 45 4.61 3.78 -2.71
N TYR A 46 4.17 2.57 -3.07
CA TYR A 46 2.76 2.33 -3.39
C TYR A 46 1.85 2.52 -2.16
N GLN A 47 2.29 2.14 -0.97
CA GLN A 47 1.58 2.45 0.26
C GLN A 47 1.44 3.97 0.48
N MET A 48 2.53 4.73 0.31
CA MET A 48 2.52 6.19 0.51
C MET A 48 1.60 6.90 -0.49
N TYR A 49 1.69 6.56 -1.78
CA TYR A 49 0.88 7.22 -2.81
C TYR A 49 -0.61 7.06 -2.56
N HIS A 50 -1.05 5.84 -2.22
CA HIS A 50 -2.47 5.59 -1.98
C HIS A 50 -2.92 6.05 -0.59
N ALA A 51 -2.01 6.13 0.40
CA ALA A 51 -2.28 6.79 1.67
C ALA A 51 -2.60 8.29 1.48
N ILE A 52 -1.76 9.00 0.74
CA ILE A 52 -1.97 10.42 0.41
C ILE A 52 -3.28 10.58 -0.37
N LEU A 53 -3.54 9.72 -1.35
CA LEU A 53 -4.80 9.72 -2.10
C LEU A 53 -6.01 9.59 -1.17
N LEU A 54 -6.00 8.64 -0.22
CA LEU A 54 -7.10 8.48 0.74
C LEU A 54 -7.28 9.72 1.61
N VAL A 55 -6.21 10.35 2.08
CA VAL A 55 -6.32 11.62 2.82
C VAL A 55 -6.98 12.70 1.96
N VAL A 56 -6.53 12.87 0.71
CA VAL A 56 -7.10 13.85 -0.23
C VAL A 56 -8.58 13.58 -0.52
N LEU A 57 -8.95 12.33 -0.80
CA LEU A 57 -10.34 11.95 -1.05
C LEU A 57 -11.22 12.05 0.21
N GLY A 58 -10.63 11.89 1.39
CA GLY A 58 -11.33 12.13 2.66
C GLY A 58 -11.73 13.59 2.85
N PHE A 59 -10.90 14.53 2.41
CA PHE A 59 -11.24 15.97 2.38
C PHE A 59 -12.17 16.34 1.21
N ASN A 60 -12.13 15.61 0.10
CA ASN A 60 -13.03 15.77 -1.04
C ASN A 60 -14.01 14.59 -1.15
N PHE A 61 -14.91 14.50 -0.17
CA PHE A 61 -15.75 13.33 0.03
C PHE A 61 -16.79 13.07 -1.06
N GLU A 62 -17.13 14.06 -1.87
CA GLU A 62 -18.12 13.91 -2.94
C GLU A 62 -17.61 12.97 -4.05
N SER A 63 -16.29 12.84 -4.19
CA SER A 63 -15.64 12.01 -5.22
C SER A 63 -15.32 10.59 -4.75
N ILE A 64 -15.70 10.19 -3.53
CA ILE A 64 -15.37 8.87 -2.98
C ILE A 64 -16.61 8.05 -2.65
N THR A 65 -16.68 6.86 -3.26
CA THR A 65 -17.66 5.84 -2.92
C THR A 65 -17.05 4.79 -2.00
N SER A 66 -17.90 4.00 -1.33
CA SER A 66 -17.44 2.86 -0.52
C SER A 66 -16.59 1.88 -1.33
N ALA A 67 -16.90 1.67 -2.61
CA ALA A 67 -16.14 0.77 -3.48
C ALA A 67 -14.72 1.31 -3.75
N ILE A 68 -14.59 2.61 -4.04
CA ILE A 68 -13.29 3.27 -4.24
C ILE A 68 -12.42 3.14 -2.98
N TYR A 69 -12.99 3.47 -1.81
CA TYR A 69 -12.28 3.34 -0.54
C TYR A 69 -11.76 1.93 -0.30
N TRP A 70 -12.60 0.91 -0.48
CA TRP A 70 -12.21 -0.47 -0.17
C TRP A 70 -11.23 -1.03 -1.19
N CYS A 71 -11.32 -0.65 -2.46
CA CYS A 71 -10.33 -0.99 -3.48
C CYS A 71 -8.94 -0.48 -3.08
N PHE A 72 -8.82 0.79 -2.66
CA PHE A 72 -7.54 1.32 -2.21
C PHE A 72 -7.08 0.72 -0.88
N THR A 73 -7.95 0.62 0.12
CA THR A 73 -7.60 0.11 1.45
C THR A 73 -7.11 -1.34 1.39
N ILE A 74 -7.90 -2.22 0.75
CA ILE A 74 -7.54 -3.63 0.60
C ILE A 74 -6.38 -3.77 -0.38
N GLY A 75 -6.35 -2.96 -1.45
CA GLY A 75 -5.26 -2.92 -2.41
C GLY A 75 -3.92 -2.61 -1.76
N ILE A 76 -3.84 -1.62 -0.86
CA ILE A 76 -2.62 -1.28 -0.10
C ILE A 76 -2.18 -2.48 0.74
N ILE A 77 -3.11 -3.09 1.49
CA ILE A 77 -2.81 -4.23 2.37
C ILE A 77 -2.26 -5.39 1.54
N LEU A 78 -2.99 -5.82 0.51
CA LEU A 78 -2.60 -6.98 -0.29
C LEU A 78 -1.36 -6.71 -1.14
N PHE A 79 -1.16 -5.50 -1.66
CA PHE A 79 0.00 -5.17 -2.48
C PHE A 79 1.25 -4.94 -1.62
N SER A 80 1.21 -3.96 -0.71
CA SER A 80 2.41 -3.48 -0.03
C SER A 80 2.83 -4.41 1.10
N PHE A 81 1.89 -4.88 1.93
CA PHE A 81 2.23 -5.73 3.06
C PHE A 81 2.62 -7.15 2.64
N SER A 82 2.10 -7.65 1.51
CA SER A 82 2.59 -8.91 0.95
C SER A 82 4.05 -8.80 0.46
N ILE A 83 4.42 -7.68 -0.18
CA ILE A 83 5.81 -7.40 -0.57
C ILE A 83 6.72 -7.37 0.66
N TYR A 84 6.33 -6.65 1.73
CA TYR A 84 7.11 -6.63 2.97
C TYR A 84 7.28 -8.03 3.56
N GLY A 85 6.20 -8.81 3.63
CA GLY A 85 6.22 -10.19 4.11
C GLY A 85 7.13 -11.08 3.26
N LEU A 86 7.05 -10.98 1.93
CA LEU A 86 7.90 -11.72 0.99
C LEU A 86 9.36 -11.38 1.22
N VAL A 87 9.72 -10.09 1.20
CA VAL A 87 11.11 -9.63 1.35
C VAL A 87 11.69 -10.05 2.70
N LEU A 88 10.98 -9.77 3.79
CA LEU A 88 11.47 -10.06 5.14
C LEU A 88 11.54 -11.57 5.42
N SER A 89 10.62 -12.36 4.88
CA SER A 89 10.64 -13.82 5.04
C SER A 89 11.74 -14.47 4.20
N ASP A 90 11.99 -13.96 3.00
CA ASP A 90 13.07 -14.39 2.12
C ASP A 90 14.45 -14.07 2.74
N ALA A 91 14.63 -12.87 3.31
CA ALA A 91 15.84 -12.49 4.02
C ALA A 91 16.12 -13.37 5.27
N LYS A 92 15.08 -13.96 5.87
CA LYS A 92 15.20 -14.92 6.98
C LYS A 92 15.38 -16.38 6.51
N GLY A 93 15.52 -16.62 5.20
CA GLY A 93 15.66 -17.95 4.62
C GLY A 93 14.36 -18.78 4.63
N LYS A 94 13.21 -18.18 4.96
CA LYS A 94 11.88 -18.83 5.01
C LYS A 94 10.91 -18.15 4.07
N LYS A 95 11.20 -18.16 2.77
CA LYS A 95 10.41 -17.47 1.74
C LYS A 95 8.94 -17.91 1.76
N MET A 96 8.04 -17.01 2.16
CA MET A 96 6.59 -17.25 2.18
C MET A 96 5.99 -17.17 0.77
N ARG A 97 6.22 -18.20 -0.04
CA ARG A 97 5.82 -18.24 -1.46
C ARG A 97 4.33 -18.00 -1.71
N PHE A 98 3.45 -18.33 -0.75
CA PHE A 98 2.01 -18.10 -0.87
C PHE A 98 1.62 -16.61 -0.95
N LEU A 99 2.49 -15.70 -0.50
CA LEU A 99 2.27 -14.26 -0.63
C LEU A 99 2.51 -13.74 -2.06
N GLY A 100 3.21 -14.51 -2.92
CA GLY A 100 3.52 -14.11 -4.29
C GLY A 100 2.29 -13.74 -5.13
N PRO A 101 1.24 -14.60 -5.16
CA PRO A 101 -0.01 -14.29 -5.84
C PRO A 101 -0.85 -13.19 -5.18
N VAL A 102 -0.59 -12.83 -3.92
CA VAL A 102 -1.36 -11.81 -3.20
C VAL A 102 -1.03 -10.41 -3.70
N THR A 103 0.25 -10.15 -4.03
CA THR A 103 0.69 -8.87 -4.58
C THR A 103 -0.07 -8.45 -5.85
N PRO A 104 -0.18 -9.27 -6.93
CA PRO A 104 -0.91 -8.87 -8.13
C PRO A 104 -2.42 -8.68 -7.90
N ILE A 105 -3.03 -9.41 -6.96
CA ILE A 105 -4.44 -9.18 -6.57
C ILE A 105 -4.59 -7.80 -5.94
N GLY A 106 -3.68 -7.43 -5.04
CA GLY A 106 -3.64 -6.08 -4.47
C GLY A 106 -3.45 -5.01 -5.55
N GLY A 107 -2.53 -5.24 -6.50
CA GLY A 107 -2.27 -4.32 -7.61
C GLY A 107 -3.50 -4.13 -8.51
N LEU A 108 -4.23 -5.21 -8.79
CA LEU A 108 -5.49 -5.16 -9.54
C LEU A 108 -6.55 -4.32 -8.81
N LEU A 109 -6.68 -4.48 -7.48
CA LEU A 109 -7.59 -3.65 -6.69
C LEU A 109 -7.20 -2.17 -6.72
N LEU A 110 -5.91 -1.85 -6.68
CA LEU A 110 -5.44 -0.46 -6.82
C LEU A 110 -5.82 0.11 -8.20
N VAL A 111 -5.63 -0.66 -9.28
CA VAL A 111 -6.03 -0.27 -10.65
C VAL A 111 -7.55 -0.05 -10.73
N ILE A 112 -8.35 -0.97 -10.17
CA ILE A 112 -9.82 -0.83 -10.15
C ILE A 112 -10.22 0.41 -9.33
N GLY A 113 -9.55 0.69 -8.21
CA GLY A 113 -9.81 1.88 -7.41
C GLY A 113 -9.63 3.18 -8.21
N TRP A 114 -8.55 3.27 -8.99
CA TRP A 114 -8.31 4.40 -9.90
C TRP A 114 -9.35 4.48 -11.02
N LEU A 115 -9.72 3.34 -11.62
CA LEU A 115 -10.74 3.29 -12.65
C LEU A 115 -12.10 3.76 -12.13
N LEU A 116 -12.51 3.30 -10.94
CA LEU A 116 -13.75 3.72 -10.31
C LEU A 116 -13.74 5.20 -9.96
N LEU A 117 -12.61 5.74 -9.50
CA LEU A 117 -12.45 7.17 -9.26
C LEU A 117 -12.61 7.98 -10.56
N LEU A 118 -11.97 7.54 -11.66
CA LEU A 118 -12.12 8.18 -12.97
C LEU A 118 -13.58 8.20 -13.43
N VAL A 119 -14.27 7.06 -13.34
CA VAL A 119 -15.68 6.94 -13.75
C VAL A 119 -16.61 7.76 -12.83
N ASN A 120 -16.26 7.95 -11.57
CA ASN A 120 -17.10 8.69 -10.63
C ASN A 120 -16.99 10.22 -10.78
N VAL A 121 -15.90 10.71 -11.34
CA VAL A 121 -15.64 12.15 -11.53
C VAL A 121 -16.11 12.66 -12.91
N ILE A 122 -16.30 11.76 -13.87
CA ILE A 122 -16.87 12.06 -15.20
C ILE A 122 -18.40 11.94 -15.14
#